data_AF-A0A1W0AW68-F1
#
_entry.id   AF-A0A1W0AW68-F1
#
_cell.length_a   1.000
_cell.length_b   1.000
_cell.length_c   1.000
_cell.angle_alpha   90.00
_cell.angle_beta   90.00
_cell.angle_gamma   90.00
#
_symmetry.space_group_name_H-M   'P 1'
#
loop_
_entity.id
_entity.type
_entity.pdbx_description
1 polymer ?
#
loop_
_entity_poly.entity_id
_entity_poly.type
_entity_poly.pdbx_seq_one_letter_code
_entity_poly.pdbx_strand_id
1 'polypeptide(L)' 'MASKATDIRPVIKLKSTAGTGYTYVTRKNRRNDPDRLVLRKYDPVVRKHVQFREER' A
#
# COMPACT_ATOMS: atom_id res chain seq x y z
N MET A 1 -6.94 -18.21 -23.65
CA MET A 1 -6.30 -17.63 -22.44
C MET A 1 -7.22 -16.52 -21.93
N ALA A 2 -7.95 -16.73 -20.84
CA ALA A 2 -8.80 -15.69 -20.27
C ALA A 2 -7.90 -14.55 -19.77
N SER A 3 -8.07 -13.35 -20.32
CA SER A 3 -7.41 -12.15 -19.80
C SER A 3 -7.81 -12.02 -18.33
N LYS A 4 -6.81 -12.03 -17.44
CA LYS A 4 -7.04 -11.86 -16.01
C LYS A 4 -7.74 -10.52 -15.85
N ALA A 5 -9.05 -10.55 -15.57
CA ALA A 5 -9.83 -9.33 -15.38
C ALA A 5 -9.07 -8.48 -14.36
N THR A 6 -8.76 -7.25 -14.74
CA THR A 6 -8.04 -6.35 -13.84
C THR A 6 -8.96 -6.10 -12.67
N ASP A 7 -8.66 -6.73 -11.54
CA ASP A 7 -9.44 -6.54 -10.32
C ASP A 7 -9.53 -5.04 -10.06
N ILE A 8 -10.76 -4.54 -9.95
CA ILE A 8 -11.03 -3.13 -9.75
C ILE A 8 -10.48 -2.70 -8.37
N ARG A 9 -10.45 -3.64 -7.41
CA ARG A 9 -10.00 -3.40 -6.03
C ARG A 9 -8.87 -4.36 -5.62
N PRO A 10 -7.68 -4.28 -6.24
CA PRO A 10 -6.57 -5.14 -5.89
C PRO A 10 -6.13 -4.94 -4.44
N VAL A 11 -5.64 -6.02 -3.85
CA VAL A 11 -4.88 -5.98 -2.60
C VAL A 11 -3.49 -5.39 -2.90
N ILE A 12 -3.13 -4.33 -2.19
CA ILE A 12 -1.84 -3.67 -2.26
C ILE A 12 -1.12 -3.75 -0.91
N LYS A 13 0.22 -3.70 -0.97
CA LYS A 13 1.07 -3.60 0.21
C LYS A 13 1.55 -2.15 0.34
N LEU A 14 1.57 -1.66 1.57
CA LEU A 14 2.08 -0.36 1.94
C LEU A 14 3.30 -0.57 2.82
N LYS A 15 4.48 -0.14 2.39
CA LYS A 15 5.74 -0.29 3.11
C LYS A 15 6.13 0.99 3.82
N SER A 16 6.60 0.86 5.06
CA SER A 16 7.10 1.97 5.85
C SER A 16 8.30 2.63 5.17
N THR A 17 8.26 3.96 5.06
CA THR A 17 9.42 4.73 4.57
C THR A 17 10.53 4.86 5.61
N ALA A 18 10.31 4.40 6.85
CA ALA A 18 11.32 4.42 7.90
C ALA A 18 12.38 3.29 7.77
N GLY A 19 12.30 2.46 6.72
CA GLY A 19 13.29 1.40 6.45
C GLY A 19 13.16 0.17 7.37
N THR A 20 12.09 0.09 8.17
CA THR A 20 11.86 -0.99 9.15
C THR A 20 11.43 -2.31 8.52
N GLY A 21 11.05 -2.29 7.24
CA GLY A 21 10.44 -3.44 6.56
C GLY A 21 8.99 -3.71 6.96
N TYR A 22 8.41 -2.94 7.89
CA TYR A 22 7.02 -3.11 8.30
C TYR A 22 6.07 -2.75 7.16
N THR A 23 5.07 -3.60 6.94
CA THR A 23 4.10 -3.46 5.85
C THR A 23 2.67 -3.60 6.32
N TYR A 24 1.79 -2.78 5.75
CA TYR A 24 0.35 -2.94 5.84
C TYR A 24 -0.20 -3.51 4.55
N VAL A 25 -1.31 -4.25 4.65
CA VAL A 25 -2.06 -4.74 3.49
C VAL A 25 -3.39 -4.02 3.46
N THR A 26 -3.77 -3.49 2.30
CA THR A 26 -5.09 -2.87 2.11
C THR A 26 -5.59 -3.13 0.71
N ARG A 27 -6.87 -2.85 0.45
CA ARG A 27 -7.43 -2.85 -0.90
C ARG A 27 -7.54 -1.40 -1.37
N LYS A 28 -7.10 -1.10 -2.58
CA LYS A 28 -7.33 0.22 -3.20
C LYS A 28 -8.18 0.08 -4.44
N ASN A 29 -9.00 1.08 -4.74
CA ASN A 29 -9.74 1.11 -6.00
C ASN A 29 -8.89 1.81 -7.07
N ARG A 30 -8.33 1.06 -8.03
CA ARG A 30 -7.44 1.64 -9.06
C ARG A 30 -8.14 2.64 -9.99
N ARG A 31 -9.48 2.61 -10.05
CA ARG A 31 -10.24 3.57 -10.89
C ARG A 31 -10.27 4.97 -10.28
N ASN A 32 -10.34 5.04 -8.95
CA ASN A 32 -10.40 6.32 -8.24
C ASN A 32 -8.99 6.82 -7.92
N ASP A 33 -8.10 5.90 -7.54
CA ASP A 33 -6.72 6.18 -7.14
C ASP A 33 -5.74 5.42 -8.05
N PRO A 34 -5.50 5.91 -9.28
CA PRO A 34 -4.61 5.24 -10.24
C PRO A 34 -3.15 5.26 -9.79
N ASP A 35 -2.74 6.31 -9.08
CA ASP A 35 -1.36 6.53 -8.62
C ASP A 35 -0.98 5.68 -7.39
N ARG A 36 0.29 5.76 -6.99
CA ARG A 36 0.80 5.06 -5.80
C ARG A 36 0.24 5.71 -4.54
N LEU A 37 -0.38 4.89 -3.68
CA LEU A 37 -0.93 5.37 -2.43
C LEU A 37 0.19 5.74 -1.44
N VAL A 38 0.08 6.91 -0.81
CA VAL A 38 0.93 7.34 0.29
C VAL A 38 0.05 7.68 1.49
N LEU A 39 0.20 6.95 2.59
CA LEU A 39 -0.59 7.15 3.81
C LEU A 39 0.32 7.36 5.01
N ARG A 40 -0.06 8.25 5.92
CA ARG A 40 0.62 8.38 7.21
C ARG A 40 0.03 7.35 8.18
N LYS A 41 0.82 6.37 8.61
CA LYS A 41 0.41 5.30 9.53
C LYS A 41 1.45 5.09 10.62
N TYR A 42 1.02 4.50 11.72
CA TYR A 42 1.91 4.14 12.82
C TYR A 42 2.85 3.01 12.37
N ASP A 43 4.14 3.15 12.63
CA ASP A 43 5.10 2.06 12.50
C ASP A 43 5.48 1.57 13.91
N PRO A 44 5.19 0.30 14.25
CA PRO A 44 5.45 -0.23 15.59
C PRO A 44 6.94 -0.40 15.90
N VAL A 45 7.81 -0.46 14.89
CA VAL A 45 9.26 -0.66 15.06
C VAL A 45 9.93 0.66 15.48
N VAL A 46 9.64 1.77 14.79
CA VAL A 46 10.13 3.11 15.18
C VAL A 46 9.23 3.86 16.15
N ARG A 47 8.06 3.28 16.47
CA ARG A 47 7.05 3.80 17.41
C ARG A 47 6.56 5.21 17.07
N LYS A 48 6.45 5.53 15.78
CA LYS A 48 6.05 6.84 15.28
C LYS A 48 5.15 6.70 14.07
N HIS A 49 4.35 7.73 13.82
CA HIS A 49 3.60 7.83 12.57
C HIS A 49 4.52 8.31 11.45
N VAL A 50 4.71 7.46 10.45
CA VAL A 50 5.57 7.71 9.30
C VAL A 50 4.76 7.57 8.01
N GLN A 51 5.35 7.98 6.89
CA GLN A 51 4.74 7.72 5.59
C GLN A 51 4.90 6.23 5.26
N PHE A 52 3.84 5.67 4.70
CA PHE A 52 3.81 4.36 4.11
C PHE A 52 3.50 4.52 2.64
N ARG A 53 4.30 3.90 1.77
CA ARG A 53 4.16 3.98 0.32
C ARG A 53 3.78 2.63 -0.25
N GLU A 54 2.94 2.64 -1.27
CA GLU A 54 2.60 1.43 -2.02
C GLU A 54 3.84 0.77 -2.61
N GLU A 55 4.05 -0.48 -2.20
CA GLU A 55 5.03 -1.40 -2.75
C GLU A 55 4.29 -2.36 -3.67
N ARG A 56 4.75 -2.40 -4.93
CA ARG A 56 4.10 -3.12 -6.02
C ARG A 56 4.95 -4.29 -6.47
#